data_AF-A0A7Y0JE43-F1
#
_entry.id   AF-A0A7Y0JE43-F1
#
_cell.length_a   1.000
_cell.length_b   1.000
_cell.length_c   1.000
_cell.angle_alpha   90.00
_cell.angle_beta   90.00
_cell.angle_gamma   90.00
#
_symmetry.space_group_name_H-M   'P 1'
#
loop_
_entity.id
_entity.type
_entity.pdbx_description
1 polymer ?
#
loop_
_entity_poly.entity_id
_entity_poly.type
_entity_poly.pdbx_seq_one_letter_code
_entity_poly.pdbx_strand_id
1 'polypeptide(L)'
;MPDDIFQDALPPAQRTPRKRAFTERDRRTLHQRLTDCARNPDLYSLAEALPPPGRVGRRRGYPDVAFLFFLAARSVLASARRTAAHLEDPEIWRIFRSGVRNELGAETALLLPETGPTRSQWLHAQRRLRDHADDLWDLYRALALEQALEQGIFPENETRSWSNPGRHQLIAADGTVLKSPTLARAHRSIDMRTGEIRYHRIDAASAPQREGGGNQAYGPKYVFFSARRDENYLSRVFLDSRYVPHQHPGGEAAVAVDGVLDIMDAAPGCMGVLYDGAFRGTHREAIARRGGLVINKQHKGNEPQFYETLRPGRCIHELWAANGRIAEKVPHADGTTELIPVPMRRLERRGTRTYRWYHVLEIPCRRGAHTHRVPVGTTSRAGERPAGESDEERGFHRAEHLQQIPEFTRTHQLVYPYRSDAESGHSQLDASLWNGRLISYGVKAQKLLTLGFVLAQNSTSRALHEEGSPLLSPTA
;
A
#
# COMPACT_ATOMS: atom_id res chain seq x y z
N MET A 1 14.82 -9.54 -34.83
CA MET A 1 14.75 -10.09 -33.46
C MET A 1 13.31 -10.45 -33.18
N PRO A 2 13.01 -11.56 -32.50
CA PRO A 2 11.67 -11.86 -32.01
C PRO A 2 11.11 -10.70 -31.17
N ASP A 3 9.81 -10.41 -31.28
CA ASP A 3 9.17 -9.41 -30.42
C ASP A 3 9.13 -9.90 -28.98
N ASP A 4 9.76 -9.13 -28.09
CA ASP A 4 9.66 -9.31 -26.64
C ASP A 4 8.37 -8.67 -26.13
N ILE A 5 7.53 -9.44 -25.44
CA ILE A 5 6.25 -9.01 -24.89
C ILE A 5 6.39 -7.83 -23.89
N PHE A 6 7.55 -7.72 -23.22
CA PHE A 6 7.82 -6.65 -22.26
C PHE A 6 8.55 -5.45 -22.88
N GLN A 7 9.07 -5.61 -24.10
CA GLN A 7 9.85 -4.64 -24.89
C GLN A 7 11.10 -4.12 -24.16
N ASP A 8 12.00 -3.51 -24.93
CA ASP A 8 13.21 -2.93 -24.39
C ASP A 8 12.93 -1.67 -23.58
N ALA A 9 13.64 -1.56 -22.46
CA ALA A 9 13.66 -0.37 -21.62
C ALA A 9 14.09 0.87 -22.43
N LEU A 10 13.32 1.95 -22.34
CA LEU A 10 13.73 3.23 -22.94
C LEU A 10 14.88 3.86 -22.15
N PRO A 11 15.86 4.49 -22.82
CA PRO A 11 16.90 5.30 -22.19
C PRO A 11 16.29 6.45 -21.38
N PRO A 12 16.91 6.91 -20.27
CA PRO A 12 16.38 7.98 -19.43
C PRO A 12 15.97 9.25 -20.20
N ALA A 13 16.73 9.66 -21.22
CA ALA A 13 16.45 10.83 -22.04
C ALA A 13 15.15 10.72 -22.88
N GLN A 14 14.68 9.51 -23.15
CA GLN A 14 13.46 9.24 -23.92
C GLN A 14 12.25 8.95 -23.03
N ARG A 15 12.42 8.93 -21.70
CA ARG A 15 11.34 8.64 -20.77
C ARG A 15 10.50 9.89 -20.55
N THR A 16 9.21 9.79 -20.81
CA THR A 16 8.26 10.82 -20.39
C THR A 16 8.24 10.91 -18.86
N PRO A 17 8.44 12.09 -18.25
CA PRO A 17 8.28 12.27 -16.82
C PRO A 17 6.84 11.92 -16.40
N ARG A 18 6.66 10.87 -15.59
CA ARG A 18 5.34 10.44 -15.11
C ARG A 18 4.97 10.98 -13.73
N LYS A 19 5.85 11.74 -13.06
CA LYS A 19 5.49 12.48 -11.86
C LYS A 19 4.64 13.68 -12.28
N ARG A 20 3.31 13.50 -12.33
CA ARG A 20 2.38 14.62 -12.44
C ARG A 20 2.50 15.46 -11.16
N ALA A 21 2.75 16.75 -11.28
CA ALA A 21 2.70 17.64 -10.14
C ALA A 21 1.26 17.75 -9.62
N PHE A 22 1.08 17.72 -8.30
CA PHE A 22 -0.21 18.05 -7.68
C PHE A 22 -0.54 19.52 -7.98
N THR A 23 -1.70 19.77 -8.60
CA THR A 23 -2.09 21.11 -9.06
C THR A 23 -3.19 21.71 -8.19
N GLU A 24 -3.49 23.01 -8.35
CA GLU A 24 -4.63 23.65 -7.69
C GLU A 24 -5.97 22.96 -8.02
N ARG A 25 -6.11 22.38 -9.22
CA ARG A 25 -7.32 21.64 -9.62
C ARG A 25 -7.53 20.36 -8.84
N ASP A 26 -6.46 19.80 -8.28
CA ASP A 26 -6.52 18.62 -7.41
C ASP A 26 -6.80 19.01 -5.95
N ARG A 27 -6.88 20.30 -5.60
CA ARG A 27 -7.12 20.74 -4.22
C ARG A 27 -8.60 20.69 -3.89
N ARG A 28 -8.92 19.97 -2.82
CA ARG A 28 -10.15 20.20 -2.06
C ARG A 28 -9.91 21.19 -0.93
N THR A 29 -10.82 22.16 -0.82
CA THR A 29 -10.83 23.12 0.29
C THR A 29 -11.09 22.42 1.62
N LEU A 30 -10.77 23.09 2.73
CA LEU A 30 -11.08 22.60 4.07
C LEU A 30 -12.58 22.27 4.21
N HIS A 31 -13.45 23.17 3.78
CA HIS A 31 -14.91 22.98 3.85
C HIS A 31 -15.35 21.74 3.06
N GLN A 32 -14.85 21.56 1.83
CA GLN A 32 -15.15 20.37 1.02
C GLN A 32 -14.69 19.11 1.73
N ARG A 33 -13.45 19.03 2.23
CA ARG A 33 -12.96 17.84 2.92
C ARG A 33 -13.75 17.49 4.19
N LEU A 34 -14.21 18.49 4.94
CA LEU A 34 -15.10 18.27 6.08
C LEU A 34 -16.50 17.80 5.64
N THR A 35 -17.00 18.33 4.53
CA THR A 35 -18.28 17.89 3.93
C THR A 35 -18.20 16.45 3.45
N ASP A 36 -17.12 16.09 2.75
CA ASP A 36 -16.83 14.72 2.31
C ASP A 36 -16.84 13.76 3.49
N CYS A 37 -16.14 14.12 4.58
CA CYS A 37 -16.13 13.31 5.80
C CYS A 37 -17.55 13.17 6.37
N ALA A 38 -18.31 14.25 6.51
CA ALA A 38 -19.65 14.21 7.07
C ALA A 38 -20.63 13.36 6.25
N ARG A 39 -20.42 13.26 4.94
CA ARG A 39 -21.26 12.48 4.01
C ARG A 39 -20.80 11.04 3.81
N ASN A 40 -19.68 10.62 4.40
CA ASN A 40 -19.18 9.27 4.20
C ASN A 40 -20.01 8.25 5.02
N PRO A 41 -20.78 7.34 4.40
CA PRO A 41 -21.58 6.34 5.10
C PRO A 41 -20.74 5.43 6.01
N ASP A 42 -19.46 5.19 5.66
CA ASP A 42 -18.58 4.32 6.43
C ASP A 42 -18.37 4.81 7.88
N LEU A 43 -18.42 6.12 8.13
CA LEU A 43 -18.33 6.66 9.49
C LEU A 43 -19.53 6.26 10.35
N TYR A 44 -20.70 6.10 9.73
CA TYR A 44 -21.94 5.74 10.39
C TYR A 44 -21.96 4.24 10.68
N SER A 45 -21.58 3.42 9.70
CA SER A 45 -21.41 1.97 9.88
C SER A 45 -20.40 1.64 10.98
N LEU A 46 -19.26 2.35 11.01
CA LEU A 46 -18.26 2.20 12.09
C LEU A 46 -18.81 2.64 13.45
N ALA A 47 -19.66 3.67 13.50
CA ALA A 47 -20.26 4.12 14.75
C ALA A 47 -21.27 3.13 15.30
N GLU A 48 -22.07 2.51 14.43
CA GLU A 48 -23.07 1.51 14.78
C GLU A 48 -22.45 0.21 15.29
N ALA A 49 -21.30 -0.18 14.73
CA ALA A 49 -20.57 -1.37 15.16
C ALA A 49 -19.94 -1.25 16.55
N LEU A 50 -19.79 -0.02 17.08
CA LEU A 50 -19.33 0.15 18.45
C LEU A 50 -20.41 -0.36 19.42
N PRO A 51 -20.02 -1.09 20.49
CA PRO A 51 -21.00 -1.52 21.47
C PRO A 51 -21.74 -0.30 22.06
N PRO A 52 -22.90 -0.46 22.71
CA PRO A 52 -23.50 0.65 23.43
C PRO A 52 -22.56 1.10 24.58
N PRO A 53 -22.52 2.40 24.91
CA PRO A 53 -21.79 2.86 26.07
C PRO A 53 -22.40 2.26 27.35
N GLY A 54 -21.56 1.99 28.35
CA GLY A 54 -22.03 1.50 29.66
C GLY A 54 -23.08 2.45 30.28
N ARG A 55 -24.07 1.88 30.96
CA ARG A 55 -25.22 2.63 31.53
C ARG A 55 -24.87 3.48 32.77
N VAL A 56 -23.64 3.40 33.28
CA VAL A 56 -23.23 4.07 34.52
C VAL A 56 -22.64 5.46 34.19
N GLY A 57 -23.21 6.51 34.80
CA GLY A 57 -22.72 7.89 34.70
C GLY A 57 -23.63 8.84 33.92
N ARG A 58 -23.16 10.08 33.71
CA ARG A 58 -23.90 11.12 32.98
C ARG A 58 -24.09 10.70 31.51
N ARG A 59 -25.32 10.83 31.00
CA ARG A 59 -25.65 10.58 29.59
C ARG A 59 -24.70 11.36 28.69
N ARG A 60 -24.14 10.69 27.68
CA ARG A 60 -23.25 11.32 26.69
C ARG A 60 -24.04 12.37 25.91
N GLY A 61 -23.43 13.53 25.71
CA GLY A 61 -24.01 14.62 24.91
C GLY A 61 -23.87 14.43 23.40
N TYR A 62 -23.04 13.49 22.94
CA TYR A 62 -22.78 13.23 21.52
C TYR A 62 -22.78 11.72 21.21
N PRO A 63 -23.29 11.31 20.04
CA PRO A 63 -23.19 9.93 19.56
C PRO A 63 -21.76 9.57 19.11
N ASP A 64 -21.46 8.29 18.96
CA ASP A 64 -20.10 7.84 18.58
C ASP A 64 -19.68 8.34 17.19
N VAL A 65 -20.63 8.48 16.24
CA VAL A 65 -20.36 9.05 14.91
C VAL A 65 -19.82 10.50 14.97
N ALA A 66 -20.19 11.29 15.98
CA ALA A 66 -19.61 12.62 16.17
C ALA A 66 -18.11 12.55 16.50
N PHE A 67 -17.68 11.52 17.23
CA PHE A 67 -16.26 11.33 17.57
C PHE A 67 -15.48 10.67 16.44
N LEU A 68 -16.09 9.80 15.63
CA LEU A 68 -15.46 9.31 14.39
C LEU A 68 -15.31 10.43 13.35
N PHE A 69 -16.31 11.32 13.22
CA PHE A 69 -16.17 12.54 12.43
C PHE A 69 -15.07 13.46 12.99
N PHE A 70 -15.00 13.67 14.31
CA PHE A 70 -13.90 14.41 14.94
C PHE A 70 -12.54 13.80 14.57
N LEU A 71 -12.43 12.47 14.60
CA LEU A 71 -11.20 11.75 14.28
C LEU A 71 -10.78 11.95 12.82
N ALA A 72 -11.72 11.89 11.87
CA ALA A 72 -11.45 12.16 10.45
C ALA A 72 -11.12 13.64 10.21
N ALA A 73 -11.91 14.56 10.76
CA ALA A 73 -11.70 16.01 10.68
C ALA A 73 -10.34 16.42 11.27
N ARG A 74 -9.87 15.73 12.31
CA ARG A 74 -8.53 15.93 12.87
C ARG A 74 -7.42 15.71 11.87
N SER A 75 -7.57 14.76 10.93
CA SER A 75 -6.60 14.53 9.85
C SER A 75 -6.64 15.63 8.79
N VAL A 76 -7.79 16.28 8.63
CA VAL A 76 -7.93 17.46 7.74
C VAL A 76 -7.30 18.70 8.38
N LEU A 77 -7.47 18.87 9.70
CA LEU A 77 -7.07 20.05 10.47
C LEU A 77 -5.73 19.89 11.22
N ALA A 78 -5.09 18.73 11.08
CA ALA A 78 -3.84 18.29 11.70
C ALA A 78 -3.75 18.25 13.24
N SER A 79 -4.73 18.80 13.97
CA SER A 79 -4.67 18.91 15.44
C SER A 79 -6.04 18.77 16.09
N ALA A 80 -6.10 18.02 17.19
CA ALA A 80 -7.32 17.88 17.99
C ALA A 80 -7.77 19.21 18.60
N ARG A 81 -6.84 20.11 18.95
CA ARG A 81 -7.19 21.45 19.48
C ARG A 81 -7.83 22.29 18.39
N ARG A 82 -7.24 22.31 17.19
CA ARG A 82 -7.79 23.04 16.04
C ARG A 82 -9.14 22.46 15.62
N THR A 83 -9.29 21.15 15.67
CA THR A 83 -10.56 20.45 15.39
C THR A 83 -11.65 20.86 16.35
N ALA A 84 -11.42 20.78 17.67
CA ALA A 84 -12.40 21.24 18.66
C ALA A 84 -12.80 22.70 18.42
N ALA A 85 -11.82 23.60 18.21
CA ALA A 85 -12.12 25.01 17.94
C ALA A 85 -12.95 25.23 16.67
N HIS A 86 -12.73 24.46 15.60
CA HIS A 86 -13.55 24.56 14.39
C HIS A 86 -14.93 23.94 14.58
N LEU A 87 -15.04 22.82 15.32
CA LEU A 87 -16.33 22.18 15.54
C LEU A 87 -17.20 22.91 16.57
N GLU A 88 -16.61 23.75 17.42
CA GLU A 88 -17.33 24.67 18.30
C GLU A 88 -18.02 25.80 17.52
N ASP A 89 -17.61 26.08 16.28
CA ASP A 89 -18.29 27.00 15.36
C ASP A 89 -19.59 26.34 14.82
N PRO A 90 -20.79 26.91 15.09
CA PRO A 90 -22.05 26.37 14.59
C PRO A 90 -22.11 26.21 13.08
N GLU A 91 -21.46 27.07 12.30
CA GLU A 91 -21.48 27.00 10.84
C GLU A 91 -20.75 25.76 10.32
N ILE A 92 -19.60 25.45 10.93
CA ILE A 92 -18.83 24.25 10.62
C ILE A 92 -19.54 23.01 11.14
N TRP A 93 -20.09 23.06 12.35
CA TRP A 93 -20.83 21.93 12.92
C TRP A 93 -22.09 21.58 12.13
N ARG A 94 -22.71 22.57 11.48
CA ARG A 94 -23.84 22.36 10.56
C ARG A 94 -23.49 21.42 9.40
N ILE A 95 -22.21 21.35 8.99
CA ILE A 95 -21.75 20.38 7.98
C ILE A 95 -22.01 18.95 8.48
N PHE A 96 -21.56 18.64 9.71
CA PHE A 96 -21.78 17.34 10.33
C PHE A 96 -23.26 17.06 10.58
N ARG A 97 -24.03 18.02 11.12
CA ARG A 97 -25.48 17.87 11.32
C ARG A 97 -26.22 17.60 10.00
N SER A 98 -25.74 18.15 8.89
CA SER A 98 -26.32 17.88 7.57
C SER A 98 -25.98 16.48 7.06
N GLY A 99 -24.75 15.99 7.32
CA GLY A 99 -24.40 14.58 7.09
C GLY A 99 -25.31 13.63 7.87
N VAL A 100 -25.46 13.86 9.17
CA VAL A 100 -26.34 13.05 10.03
C VAL A 100 -27.80 13.10 9.57
N ARG A 101 -28.27 14.25 9.08
CA ARG A 101 -29.62 14.37 8.51
C ARG A 101 -29.80 13.48 7.29
N ASN A 102 -28.79 13.40 6.43
CA ASN A 102 -28.85 12.61 5.20
C ASN A 102 -28.78 11.11 5.50
N GLU A 103 -27.88 10.69 6.38
CA GLU A 103 -27.62 9.26 6.64
C GLU A 103 -28.56 8.66 7.69
N LEU A 104 -28.91 9.41 8.75
CA LEU A 104 -29.69 8.92 9.89
C LEU A 104 -31.04 9.62 10.06
N GLY A 105 -31.41 10.51 9.14
CA GLY A 105 -32.68 11.22 9.14
C GLY A 105 -32.72 12.51 9.97
N ALA A 106 -33.77 13.30 9.72
CA ALA A 106 -33.94 14.64 10.30
C ALA A 106 -34.11 14.64 11.83
N GLU A 107 -34.83 13.66 12.38
CA GLU A 107 -35.07 13.55 13.82
C GLU A 107 -33.75 13.35 14.59
N THR A 108 -32.91 12.43 14.13
CA THR A 108 -31.58 12.17 14.71
C THR A 108 -30.70 13.42 14.69
N ALA A 109 -30.73 14.18 13.59
CA ALA A 109 -29.96 15.42 13.46
C ALA A 109 -30.46 16.58 14.35
N LEU A 110 -31.76 16.58 14.72
CA LEU A 110 -32.33 17.55 15.64
C LEU A 110 -31.92 17.30 17.10
N LEU A 111 -31.62 16.05 17.46
CA LEU A 111 -31.14 15.68 18.79
C LEU A 111 -29.68 16.07 19.06
N LEU A 112 -28.93 16.48 18.03
CA LEU A 112 -27.55 16.92 18.17
C LEU A 112 -27.47 18.33 18.78
N PRO A 113 -26.48 18.60 19.65
CA PRO A 113 -26.20 19.95 20.12
C PRO A 113 -25.92 20.94 18.96
N GLU A 114 -26.10 22.22 19.25
CA GLU A 114 -25.87 23.31 18.27
C GLU A 114 -24.40 23.49 17.89
N THR A 115 -23.49 23.05 18.76
CA THR A 115 -22.04 23.06 18.54
C THR A 115 -21.48 21.64 18.67
N GLY A 116 -20.26 21.43 18.18
CA GLY A 116 -19.59 20.14 18.23
C GLY A 116 -18.89 19.86 19.57
N PRO A 117 -18.29 18.65 19.70
CA PRO A 117 -17.61 18.25 20.91
C PRO A 117 -16.39 19.13 21.23
N THR A 118 -16.25 19.50 22.50
CA THR A 118 -15.05 20.18 22.99
C THR A 118 -13.86 19.22 23.02
N ARG A 119 -12.65 19.77 23.17
CA ARG A 119 -11.43 18.96 23.32
C ARG A 119 -11.50 17.99 24.50
N SER A 120 -12.10 18.38 25.62
CA SER A 120 -12.17 17.50 26.81
C SER A 120 -13.10 16.30 26.56
N GLN A 121 -14.22 16.53 25.86
CA GLN A 121 -15.15 15.49 25.44
C GLN A 121 -14.48 14.54 24.45
N TRP A 122 -13.73 15.06 23.47
CA TRP A 122 -12.90 14.25 22.58
C TRP A 122 -11.90 13.38 23.35
N LEU A 123 -11.11 13.95 24.27
CA LEU A 123 -10.11 13.18 25.03
C LEU A 123 -10.75 12.06 25.87
N HIS A 124 -11.97 12.29 26.38
CA HIS A 124 -12.74 11.26 27.06
C HIS A 124 -13.21 10.16 26.10
N ALA A 125 -13.81 10.53 24.97
CA ALA A 125 -14.33 9.60 23.98
C ALA A 125 -13.24 8.80 23.26
N GLN A 126 -12.09 9.40 23.01
CA GLN A 126 -10.94 8.76 22.35
C GLN A 126 -10.48 7.50 23.10
N ARG A 127 -10.63 7.44 24.43
CA ARG A 127 -10.29 6.24 25.20
C ARG A 127 -11.13 5.05 24.76
N ARG A 128 -12.44 5.24 24.62
CA ARG A 128 -13.36 4.22 24.12
C ARG A 128 -13.02 3.80 22.70
N LEU A 129 -12.85 4.76 21.78
CA LEU A 129 -12.50 4.43 20.39
C LEU A 129 -11.19 3.64 20.30
N ARG A 130 -10.23 3.95 21.17
CA ARG A 130 -8.96 3.22 21.26
C ARG A 130 -9.13 1.79 21.79
N ASP A 131 -10.05 1.58 22.71
CA ASP A 131 -10.30 0.25 23.28
C ASP A 131 -10.92 -0.69 22.23
N HIS A 132 -11.62 -0.13 21.23
CA HIS A 132 -12.20 -0.82 20.07
C HIS A 132 -11.44 -0.56 18.75
N ALA A 133 -10.19 -0.11 18.82
CA ALA A 133 -9.45 0.28 17.60
C ALA A 133 -9.23 -0.88 16.63
N ASP A 134 -9.05 -2.09 17.15
CA ASP A 134 -8.84 -3.28 16.31
C ASP A 134 -10.16 -3.66 15.59
N ASP A 135 -11.29 -3.71 16.32
CA ASP A 135 -12.63 -3.94 15.74
C ASP A 135 -12.99 -2.92 14.65
N LEU A 136 -12.70 -1.63 14.90
CA LEU A 136 -12.92 -0.55 13.93
C LEU A 136 -12.06 -0.73 12.67
N TRP A 137 -10.81 -1.18 12.81
CA TRP A 137 -9.94 -1.47 11.66
C TRP A 137 -10.42 -2.68 10.87
N ASP A 138 -10.88 -3.72 11.55
CA ASP A 138 -11.39 -4.94 10.91
C ASP A 138 -12.62 -4.62 10.03
N LEU A 139 -13.57 -3.85 10.57
CA LEU A 139 -14.73 -3.38 9.80
C LEU A 139 -14.33 -2.40 8.69
N TYR A 140 -13.41 -1.47 8.97
CA TYR A 140 -12.93 -0.51 7.97
C TYR A 140 -12.34 -1.21 6.74
N ARG A 141 -11.58 -2.31 6.89
CA ARG A 141 -10.99 -3.03 5.75
C ARG A 141 -12.05 -3.55 4.79
N ALA A 142 -13.16 -4.07 5.32
CA ALA A 142 -14.28 -4.53 4.51
C ALA A 142 -14.95 -3.36 3.77
N LEU A 143 -15.27 -2.26 4.48
CA LEU A 143 -15.88 -1.07 3.90
C LEU A 143 -14.99 -0.40 2.84
N ALA A 144 -13.69 -0.31 3.11
CA ALA A 144 -12.73 0.27 2.17
C ALA A 144 -12.57 -0.59 0.90
N LEU A 145 -12.65 -1.92 1.03
CA LEU A 145 -12.65 -2.81 -0.12
C LEU A 145 -13.94 -2.67 -0.94
N GLU A 146 -15.10 -2.61 -0.28
CA GLU A 146 -16.39 -2.34 -0.94
C GLU A 146 -16.35 -1.03 -1.72
N GLN A 147 -15.87 0.06 -1.09
CA GLN A 147 -15.65 1.33 -1.78
C GLN A 147 -14.72 1.18 -2.99
N ALA A 148 -13.63 0.43 -2.86
CA ALA A 148 -12.71 0.22 -3.98
C ALA A 148 -13.40 -0.48 -5.16
N LEU A 149 -14.20 -1.53 -4.87
CA LEU A 149 -14.96 -2.27 -5.88
C LEU A 149 -16.00 -1.37 -6.57
N GLU A 150 -16.74 -0.56 -5.81
CA GLU A 150 -17.70 0.43 -6.36
C GLU A 150 -17.02 1.41 -7.32
N GLN A 151 -15.81 1.84 -6.99
CA GLN A 151 -15.00 2.74 -7.83
C GLN A 151 -14.37 2.04 -9.05
N GLY A 152 -14.62 0.75 -9.24
CA GLY A 152 -14.07 -0.06 -10.32
C GLY A 152 -12.58 -0.39 -10.14
N ILE A 153 -12.13 -0.50 -8.88
CA ILE A 153 -10.82 -1.04 -8.51
C ILE A 153 -11.00 -2.53 -8.24
N PHE A 154 -10.07 -3.36 -8.72
CA PHE A 154 -10.14 -4.83 -8.68
C PHE A 154 -11.41 -5.47 -9.30
N PRO A 155 -11.88 -5.04 -10.48
CA PRO A 155 -13.03 -5.66 -11.13
C PRO A 155 -12.75 -7.13 -11.44
N GLU A 156 -13.62 -8.02 -10.95
CA GLU A 156 -13.44 -9.47 -11.07
C GLU A 156 -13.53 -9.95 -12.51
N ASN A 157 -14.47 -9.37 -13.28
CA ASN A 157 -14.80 -9.76 -14.65
C ASN A 157 -13.93 -9.08 -15.71
N GLU A 158 -12.99 -8.22 -15.32
CA GLU A 158 -12.11 -7.57 -16.29
C GLU A 158 -11.01 -8.52 -16.78
N THR A 159 -10.67 -8.40 -18.06
CA THR A 159 -9.59 -9.19 -18.65
C THR A 159 -8.26 -8.88 -17.96
N ARG A 160 -7.55 -9.92 -17.52
CA ARG A 160 -6.25 -9.78 -16.85
C ARG A 160 -5.11 -9.89 -17.84
N SER A 161 -4.31 -8.83 -17.93
CA SER A 161 -3.06 -8.83 -18.69
C SER A 161 -1.88 -8.98 -17.76
N TRP A 162 -1.37 -10.20 -17.58
CA TRP A 162 -0.24 -10.45 -16.68
C TRP A 162 1.06 -9.77 -17.12
N SER A 163 1.21 -9.51 -18.42
CA SER A 163 2.38 -8.84 -19.00
C SER A 163 2.25 -7.32 -19.09
N ASN A 164 1.06 -6.76 -18.82
CA ASN A 164 0.82 -5.32 -18.77
C ASN A 164 -0.41 -5.04 -17.88
N PRO A 165 -0.30 -5.26 -16.56
CA PRO A 165 -1.43 -5.12 -15.64
C PRO A 165 -1.90 -3.67 -15.55
N GLY A 166 -3.22 -3.49 -15.47
CA GLY A 166 -3.82 -2.18 -15.21
C GLY A 166 -3.52 -1.70 -13.79
N ARG A 167 -3.40 -0.38 -13.61
CA ARG A 167 -3.16 0.24 -12.29
C ARG A 167 -4.21 -0.18 -11.26
N HIS A 168 -5.47 -0.17 -11.67
CA HIS A 168 -6.64 -0.50 -10.83
C HIS A 168 -6.70 -1.97 -10.41
N GLN A 169 -5.85 -2.82 -10.97
CA GLN A 169 -5.72 -4.24 -10.62
C GLN A 169 -4.53 -4.49 -9.68
N LEU A 170 -3.80 -3.45 -9.26
CA LEU A 170 -2.60 -3.57 -8.43
C LEU A 170 -2.74 -2.77 -7.12
N ILE A 171 -2.20 -3.34 -6.05
CA ILE A 171 -2.01 -2.66 -4.77
C ILE A 171 -0.71 -1.85 -4.86
N ALA A 172 -0.73 -0.59 -4.47
CA ALA A 172 0.47 0.17 -4.12
C ALA A 172 0.65 0.13 -2.60
N ALA A 173 1.75 -0.47 -2.14
CA ALA A 173 2.08 -0.56 -0.73
C ALA A 173 3.53 -0.13 -0.47
N ASP A 174 3.74 0.50 0.68
CA ASP A 174 5.06 0.92 1.15
C ASP A 174 5.05 1.14 2.67
N GLY A 175 6.22 1.00 3.29
CA GLY A 175 6.42 1.31 4.70
C GLY A 175 6.81 2.77 4.92
N THR A 176 6.34 3.35 6.02
CA THR A 176 6.78 4.67 6.48
C THR A 176 6.99 4.70 7.99
N VAL A 177 7.90 5.56 8.43
CA VAL A 177 8.19 5.80 9.85
C VAL A 177 7.55 7.13 10.23
N LEU A 178 6.53 7.08 11.09
CA LEU A 178 5.85 8.29 11.54
C LEU A 178 6.63 8.88 12.71
N LYS A 179 7.04 10.15 12.63
CA LYS A 179 7.87 10.75 13.67
C LYS A 179 7.16 10.73 15.02
N SER A 180 7.88 10.23 16.03
CA SER A 180 7.40 10.11 17.41
C SER A 180 6.91 11.45 17.98
N PRO A 181 5.93 11.46 18.90
CA PRO A 181 5.52 12.68 19.61
C PRO A 181 6.66 13.30 20.43
N THR A 182 7.66 12.50 20.78
CA THR A 182 8.80 12.86 21.64
C THR A 182 10.11 12.49 20.95
N LEU A 183 11.19 13.18 21.26
CA LEU A 183 12.55 12.75 20.90
C LEU A 183 13.22 11.96 22.01
N ALA A 184 12.61 11.92 23.21
CA ALA A 184 13.19 11.26 24.36
C ALA A 184 13.22 9.74 24.18
N ARG A 185 14.41 9.15 24.38
CA ARG A 185 14.66 7.71 24.35
C ARG A 185 14.85 7.10 25.73
N ALA A 186 14.88 7.94 26.77
CA ALA A 186 15.04 7.55 28.16
C ALA A 186 14.07 8.36 29.03
N HIS A 187 13.61 7.76 30.13
CA HIS A 187 12.62 8.37 31.03
C HIS A 187 13.21 9.51 31.86
N ARG A 188 14.54 9.56 31.96
CA ARG A 188 15.30 10.59 32.66
C ARG A 188 16.48 11.05 31.81
N SER A 189 16.77 12.34 31.86
CA SER A 189 18.05 12.90 31.42
C SER A 189 18.60 13.80 32.53
N ILE A 190 19.93 13.81 32.69
CA ILE A 190 20.62 14.67 33.64
C ILE A 190 21.31 15.77 32.83
N ASP A 191 21.04 17.04 33.14
CA ASP A 191 21.82 18.15 32.63
C ASP A 191 23.19 18.12 33.33
N MET A 192 24.24 17.75 32.59
CA MET A 192 25.57 17.54 33.16
C MET A 192 26.22 18.82 33.71
N ARG A 193 25.71 20.02 33.35
CA ARG A 193 26.23 21.31 33.82
C ARG A 193 25.55 21.76 35.10
N THR A 194 24.25 21.49 35.25
CA THR A 194 23.44 21.96 36.38
C THR A 194 23.08 20.87 37.39
N GLY A 195 23.22 19.60 37.01
CA GLY A 195 22.72 18.45 37.78
C GLY A 195 21.21 18.26 37.71
N GLU A 196 20.48 19.11 36.98
CA GLU A 196 19.01 19.05 36.88
C GLU A 196 18.56 17.73 36.25
N ILE A 197 17.67 17.01 36.94
CA ILE A 197 17.04 15.79 36.43
C ILE A 197 15.73 16.15 35.74
N ARG A 198 15.62 15.85 34.44
CA ARG A 198 14.39 16.02 33.67
C ARG A 198 13.74 14.69 33.37
N TYR A 199 12.43 14.62 33.57
CA TYR A 199 11.63 13.43 33.29
C TYR A 199 10.92 13.55 31.95
N HIS A 200 10.99 12.49 31.16
CA HIS A 200 10.42 12.44 29.82
C HIS A 200 9.41 11.31 29.68
N ARG A 201 8.36 11.59 28.90
CA ARG A 201 7.49 10.55 28.39
C ARG A 201 8.14 9.91 27.17
N ILE A 202 8.24 8.59 27.16
CA ILE A 202 8.67 7.78 26.01
C ILE A 202 7.44 7.20 25.32
N ASP A 203 7.51 7.07 23.99
CA ASP A 203 6.56 6.25 23.24
C ASP A 203 7.12 4.84 23.04
N ALA A 204 6.50 3.84 23.68
CA ALA A 204 6.93 2.45 23.59
C ALA A 204 6.80 1.84 22.18
N ALA A 205 5.98 2.44 21.31
CA ALA A 205 5.85 2.01 19.91
C ALA A 205 6.96 2.56 19.00
N SER A 206 7.73 3.55 19.48
CA SER A 206 8.78 4.23 18.72
C SER A 206 10.12 3.54 18.87
N ALA A 207 10.77 3.27 17.74
CA ALA A 207 12.13 2.74 17.70
C ALA A 207 12.99 3.52 16.68
N PRO A 208 14.33 3.48 16.79
CA PRO A 208 15.20 3.93 15.71
C PRO A 208 14.97 3.07 14.47
N GLN A 209 14.71 3.72 13.35
CA GLN A 209 14.49 3.10 12.06
C GLN A 209 15.49 3.70 11.07
N ARG A 210 16.11 2.85 10.24
CA ARG A 210 16.98 3.31 9.16
C ARG A 210 16.14 3.43 7.90
N GLU A 211 16.01 4.63 7.38
CA GLU A 211 15.32 4.90 6.12
C GLU A 211 16.28 4.72 4.94
N GLY A 212 15.71 4.57 3.73
CA GLY A 212 16.47 4.56 2.49
C GLY A 212 17.35 5.83 2.38
N GLY A 213 18.63 5.66 2.08
CA GLY A 213 19.59 6.76 2.02
C GLY A 213 20.40 7.01 3.30
N GLY A 214 20.18 6.21 4.36
CA GLY A 214 21.03 6.24 5.57
C GLY A 214 20.55 7.19 6.67
N ASN A 215 19.50 7.97 6.43
CA ASN A 215 18.85 8.78 7.44
C ASN A 215 18.22 7.91 8.54
N GLN A 216 18.31 8.36 9.79
CA GLN A 216 17.64 7.72 10.92
C GLN A 216 16.37 8.48 11.28
N ALA A 217 15.24 7.79 11.28
CA ALA A 217 13.99 8.27 11.85
C ALA A 217 13.74 7.60 13.19
N TYR A 218 13.04 8.30 14.09
CA TYR A 218 12.61 7.76 15.37
C TYR A 218 11.09 7.85 15.48
N GLY A 219 10.44 6.69 15.56
CA GLY A 219 8.99 6.61 15.48
C GLY A 219 8.46 5.20 15.29
N PRO A 220 7.14 5.00 15.40
CA PRO A 220 6.51 3.77 14.96
C PRO A 220 6.58 3.65 13.44
N LYS A 221 6.61 2.40 12.97
CA LYS A 221 6.63 2.07 11.54
C LYS A 221 5.31 1.45 11.14
N TYR A 222 4.77 1.88 10.00
CA TYR A 222 3.50 1.37 9.44
C TYR A 222 3.67 1.05 7.96
N VAL A 223 2.98 0.03 7.48
CA VAL A 223 2.78 -0.22 6.04
C VAL A 223 1.38 0.24 5.68
N PHE A 224 1.25 1.03 4.61
CA PHE A 224 -0.04 1.44 4.06
C PHE A 224 -0.31 0.71 2.75
N PHE A 225 -1.56 0.33 2.52
CA PHE A 225 -2.02 -0.34 1.32
C PHE A 225 -3.07 0.53 0.66
N SER A 226 -2.90 0.76 -0.64
CA SER A 226 -3.83 1.59 -1.39
C SER A 226 -3.94 1.13 -2.83
N ALA A 227 -5.03 1.47 -3.48
CA ALA A 227 -5.23 1.22 -4.89
C ALA A 227 -5.96 2.40 -5.54
N ARG A 228 -5.80 2.52 -6.85
CA ARG A 228 -6.37 3.64 -7.59
C ARG A 228 -6.64 3.24 -9.04
N ARG A 229 -7.75 3.74 -9.59
CA ARG A 229 -8.09 3.53 -10.99
C ARG A 229 -7.41 4.49 -11.95
N ASP A 230 -7.54 5.78 -11.68
CA ASP A 230 -7.15 6.84 -12.61
C ASP A 230 -5.86 7.56 -12.21
N GLU A 231 -5.61 8.73 -12.80
CA GLU A 231 -4.46 9.57 -12.49
C GLU A 231 -4.70 10.60 -11.37
N ASN A 232 -5.94 10.73 -10.88
CA ASN A 232 -6.32 11.71 -9.88
C ASN A 232 -5.79 11.31 -8.49
N TYR A 233 -4.90 12.10 -7.89
CA TYR A 233 -4.31 11.78 -6.58
C TYR A 233 -5.32 11.53 -5.46
N LEU A 234 -6.49 12.16 -5.54
CA LEU A 234 -7.52 12.09 -4.51
C LEU A 234 -8.55 10.98 -4.73
N SER A 235 -8.57 10.29 -5.89
CA SER A 235 -9.46 9.13 -6.13
C SER A 235 -8.96 7.84 -5.47
N ARG A 236 -7.72 7.83 -4.97
CA ARG A 236 -7.12 6.67 -4.30
C ARG A 236 -7.93 6.21 -3.10
N VAL A 237 -8.14 4.91 -3.00
CA VAL A 237 -8.72 4.24 -1.84
C VAL A 237 -7.60 3.61 -1.01
N PHE A 238 -7.52 3.95 0.27
CA PHE A 238 -6.66 3.27 1.24
C PHE A 238 -7.39 2.04 1.76
N LEU A 239 -6.80 0.87 1.61
CA LEU A 239 -7.40 -0.42 1.92
C LEU A 239 -7.07 -0.87 3.35
N ASP A 240 -5.84 -0.60 3.81
CA ASP A 240 -5.36 -1.06 5.11
C ASP A 240 -4.15 -0.23 5.60
N SER A 241 -3.87 -0.30 6.89
CA SER A 241 -2.62 0.13 7.52
C SER A 241 -2.21 -0.83 8.64
N ARG A 242 -0.96 -1.28 8.63
CA ARG A 242 -0.43 -2.25 9.61
C ARG A 242 0.78 -1.69 10.34
N TYR A 243 0.74 -1.74 11.67
CA TYR A 243 1.91 -1.45 12.50
C TYR A 243 2.96 -2.54 12.28
N VAL A 244 4.23 -2.14 12.18
CA VAL A 244 5.38 -3.04 12.10
C VAL A 244 6.08 -3.03 13.46
N PRO A 245 5.96 -4.12 14.25
CA PRO A 245 6.69 -4.24 15.51
C PRO A 245 8.20 -4.08 15.31
N HIS A 246 8.85 -3.47 16.29
CA HIS A 246 10.32 -3.44 16.29
C HIS A 246 10.85 -4.87 16.33
N GLN A 247 11.84 -5.19 15.48
CA GLN A 247 12.42 -6.53 15.34
C GLN A 247 11.42 -7.62 14.90
N HIS A 248 10.34 -7.25 14.21
CA HIS A 248 9.45 -8.23 13.59
C HIS A 248 10.24 -9.20 12.69
N PRO A 249 10.05 -10.53 12.80
CA PRO A 249 10.66 -11.50 11.89
C PRO A 249 10.31 -11.18 10.43
N GLY A 250 11.30 -11.14 9.54
CA GLY A 250 11.11 -10.70 8.15
C GLY A 250 10.84 -9.20 7.97
N GLY A 251 10.82 -8.42 9.06
CA GLY A 251 10.69 -6.97 9.06
C GLY A 251 9.38 -6.47 8.46
N GLU A 252 9.44 -5.26 7.90
CA GLU A 252 8.32 -4.60 7.21
C GLU A 252 7.78 -5.45 6.05
N ALA A 253 8.67 -6.11 5.30
CA ALA A 253 8.29 -6.86 4.11
C ALA A 253 7.39 -8.05 4.42
N ALA A 254 7.58 -8.72 5.56
CA ALA A 254 6.67 -9.79 6.01
C ALA A 254 5.26 -9.25 6.31
N VAL A 255 5.16 -8.16 7.08
CA VAL A 255 3.87 -7.50 7.38
C VAL A 255 3.17 -7.03 6.10
N ALA A 256 3.94 -6.54 5.12
CA ALA A 256 3.43 -6.15 3.82
C ALA A 256 2.92 -7.35 3.00
N VAL A 257 3.64 -8.47 2.98
CA VAL A 257 3.20 -9.70 2.32
C VAL A 257 1.87 -10.17 2.89
N ASP A 258 1.74 -10.23 4.23
CA ASP A 258 0.49 -10.65 4.87
C ASP A 258 -0.69 -9.75 4.44
N GLY A 259 -0.50 -8.43 4.44
CA GLY A 259 -1.56 -7.51 4.00
C GLY A 259 -1.91 -7.61 2.51
N VAL A 260 -0.93 -7.86 1.66
CA VAL A 260 -1.19 -8.12 0.23
C VAL A 260 -2.00 -9.40 0.05
N LEU A 261 -1.67 -10.46 0.76
CA LEU A 261 -2.37 -11.74 0.66
C LEU A 261 -3.80 -11.63 1.17
N ASP A 262 -4.03 -10.95 2.30
CA ASP A 262 -5.39 -10.73 2.83
C ASP A 262 -6.26 -9.95 1.84
N ILE A 263 -5.71 -8.90 1.20
CA ILE A 263 -6.44 -8.13 0.18
C ILE A 263 -6.69 -8.98 -1.07
N MET A 264 -5.71 -9.77 -1.53
CA MET A 264 -5.88 -10.64 -2.69
C MET A 264 -6.94 -11.73 -2.46
N ASP A 265 -7.01 -12.27 -1.26
CA ASP A 265 -8.00 -13.29 -0.88
C ASP A 265 -9.42 -12.68 -0.83
N ALA A 266 -9.54 -11.41 -0.42
CA ALA A 266 -10.83 -10.70 -0.39
C ALA A 266 -11.24 -10.07 -1.73
N ALA A 267 -10.29 -9.80 -2.64
CA ALA A 267 -10.52 -9.11 -3.91
C ALA A 267 -10.04 -9.96 -5.10
N PRO A 268 -10.88 -10.83 -5.68
CA PRO A 268 -10.47 -11.74 -6.75
C PRO A 268 -9.88 -11.05 -7.99
N GLY A 269 -10.29 -9.82 -8.28
CA GLY A 269 -9.77 -8.98 -9.36
C GLY A 269 -8.40 -8.34 -9.09
N CYS A 270 -7.88 -8.43 -7.86
CA CYS A 270 -6.53 -7.99 -7.53
C CYS A 270 -5.49 -8.93 -8.16
N MET A 271 -4.61 -8.36 -8.97
CA MET A 271 -3.56 -9.09 -9.68
C MET A 271 -2.26 -9.15 -8.91
N GLY A 272 -2.03 -8.30 -7.90
CA GLY A 272 -0.79 -8.30 -7.13
C GLY A 272 -0.41 -6.94 -6.59
N VAL A 273 0.89 -6.72 -6.37
CA VAL A 273 1.41 -5.56 -5.65
C VAL A 273 2.60 -4.89 -6.33
N LEU A 274 2.63 -3.57 -6.21
CA LEU A 274 3.76 -2.69 -6.43
C LEU A 274 4.40 -2.38 -5.08
N TYR A 275 5.67 -2.75 -4.92
CA TYR A 275 6.42 -2.52 -3.70
C TYR A 275 7.80 -1.97 -4.00
N ASP A 276 8.43 -1.30 -3.04
CA ASP A 276 9.82 -0.87 -3.22
C ASP A 276 10.81 -2.07 -3.17
N GLY A 277 12.10 -1.78 -3.33
CA GLY A 277 13.18 -2.77 -3.32
C GLY A 277 13.37 -3.57 -2.03
N ALA A 278 12.50 -3.41 -1.03
CA ALA A 278 12.52 -4.21 0.21
C ALA A 278 12.05 -5.67 -0.01
N PHE A 279 11.23 -5.94 -1.03
CA PHE A 279 10.81 -7.29 -1.35
C PHE A 279 11.98 -8.11 -1.94
N ARG A 280 12.16 -9.32 -1.41
CA ARG A 280 13.20 -10.29 -1.78
C ARG A 280 12.55 -11.56 -2.30
N GLY A 281 13.34 -12.53 -2.74
CA GLY A 281 12.87 -13.78 -3.32
C GLY A 281 11.84 -14.50 -2.46
N THR A 282 12.05 -14.56 -1.13
CA THR A 282 11.08 -15.15 -0.18
C THR A 282 9.73 -14.44 -0.18
N HIS A 283 9.72 -13.10 -0.18
CA HIS A 283 8.52 -12.28 -0.22
C HIS A 283 7.79 -12.39 -1.57
N ARG A 284 8.56 -12.35 -2.67
CA ARG A 284 8.05 -12.54 -4.04
C ARG A 284 7.39 -13.90 -4.19
N GLU A 285 8.05 -14.94 -3.70
CA GLU A 285 7.57 -16.31 -3.76
C GLU A 285 6.25 -16.50 -3.01
N ALA A 286 6.11 -15.92 -1.82
CA ALA A 286 4.88 -16.03 -1.02
C ALA A 286 3.65 -15.52 -1.81
N ILE A 287 3.77 -14.36 -2.46
CA ILE A 287 2.71 -13.77 -3.27
C ILE A 287 2.52 -14.52 -4.60
N ALA A 288 3.62 -14.89 -5.26
CA ALA A 288 3.56 -15.60 -6.55
C ALA A 288 2.90 -16.98 -6.41
N ARG A 289 3.14 -17.71 -5.31
CA ARG A 289 2.50 -19.01 -5.03
C ARG A 289 0.98 -18.88 -4.86
N ARG A 290 0.49 -17.72 -4.41
CA ARG A 290 -0.94 -17.37 -4.35
C ARG A 290 -1.49 -16.79 -5.66
N GLY A 291 -0.68 -16.75 -6.70
CA GLY A 291 -1.08 -16.34 -8.04
C GLY A 291 -1.07 -14.83 -8.26
N GLY A 292 -0.39 -14.07 -7.39
CA GLY A 292 -0.19 -12.63 -7.54
C GLY A 292 1.08 -12.26 -8.31
N LEU A 293 1.07 -11.08 -8.90
CA LEU A 293 2.23 -10.39 -9.45
C LEU A 293 2.97 -9.64 -8.34
N VAL A 294 4.29 -9.68 -8.39
CA VAL A 294 5.14 -8.78 -7.60
C VAL A 294 5.96 -7.91 -8.53
N ILE A 295 5.72 -6.61 -8.46
CA ILE A 295 6.40 -5.61 -9.29
C ILE A 295 7.23 -4.74 -8.35
N ASN A 296 8.51 -5.07 -8.25
CA ASN A 296 9.48 -4.31 -7.46
C ASN A 296 10.80 -4.17 -8.22
N LYS A 297 11.74 -3.39 -7.67
CA LYS A 297 13.11 -3.34 -8.21
C LYS A 297 13.85 -4.63 -7.91
N GLN A 298 14.80 -4.95 -8.76
CA GLN A 298 15.77 -5.99 -8.49
C GLN A 298 16.73 -5.53 -7.38
N HIS A 299 17.08 -6.46 -6.49
CA HIS A 299 18.01 -6.14 -5.42
C HIS A 299 19.39 -5.78 -5.99
N LYS A 300 20.00 -4.71 -5.46
CA LYS A 300 21.38 -4.32 -5.80
C LYS A 300 22.36 -5.41 -5.37
N GLY A 301 23.38 -5.66 -6.19
CA GLY A 301 24.39 -6.70 -5.94
C GLY A 301 23.96 -8.11 -6.34
N ASN A 302 22.84 -8.24 -7.07
CA ASN A 302 22.44 -9.50 -7.66
C ASN A 302 23.26 -9.79 -8.93
N GLU A 303 24.34 -10.54 -8.78
CA GLU A 303 25.22 -10.95 -9.87
C GLU A 303 24.56 -11.97 -10.82
N PRO A 304 24.98 -12.02 -12.10
CA PRO A 304 24.54 -13.04 -13.02
C PRO A 304 24.83 -14.46 -12.51
N GLN A 305 23.85 -15.35 -12.62
CA GLN A 305 23.96 -16.75 -12.20
C GLN A 305 23.73 -17.68 -13.39
N PHE A 306 24.55 -18.73 -13.49
CA PHE A 306 24.32 -19.78 -14.49
C PHE A 306 22.96 -20.42 -14.24
N TYR A 307 22.17 -20.57 -15.30
CA TYR A 307 20.84 -21.12 -15.20
C TYR A 307 20.76 -22.55 -15.75
N GLU A 308 21.04 -22.77 -17.03
CA GLU A 308 21.14 -24.11 -17.61
C GLU A 308 21.80 -24.06 -19.00
N THR A 309 22.19 -25.22 -19.52
CA THR A 309 22.62 -25.38 -20.91
C THR A 309 21.57 -26.14 -21.70
N LEU A 310 21.06 -25.53 -22.76
CA LEU A 310 20.15 -26.19 -23.69
C LEU A 310 20.91 -26.76 -24.88
N ARG A 311 20.52 -27.95 -25.33
CA ARG A 311 21.13 -28.65 -26.48
C ARG A 311 20.08 -29.05 -27.54
N PRO A 312 19.35 -28.10 -28.14
CA PRO A 312 18.40 -28.41 -29.20
C PRO A 312 19.13 -28.87 -30.46
N GLY A 313 19.08 -30.17 -30.73
CA GLY A 313 19.76 -30.79 -31.87
C GLY A 313 21.28 -30.64 -31.76
N ARG A 314 21.86 -29.77 -32.59
CA ARG A 314 23.31 -29.46 -32.60
C ARG A 314 23.66 -28.03 -32.15
N CYS A 315 22.66 -27.23 -31.76
CA CYS A 315 22.88 -25.92 -31.14
C CYS A 315 23.18 -26.14 -29.64
N ILE A 316 24.02 -25.27 -29.04
CA ILE A 316 24.26 -25.22 -27.59
C ILE A 316 23.98 -23.78 -27.16
N HIS A 317 23.12 -23.61 -26.15
CA HIS A 317 22.77 -22.30 -25.60
C HIS A 317 23.05 -22.31 -24.09
N GLU A 318 23.92 -21.42 -23.63
CA GLU A 318 24.18 -21.23 -22.20
C GLU A 318 23.29 -20.10 -21.67
N LEU A 319 22.30 -20.48 -20.86
CA LEU A 319 21.36 -19.54 -20.26
C LEU A 319 21.82 -19.11 -18.88
N TRP A 320 21.65 -17.82 -18.61
CA TRP A 320 22.02 -17.15 -17.37
C TRP A 320 20.83 -16.32 -16.85
N ALA A 321 20.67 -16.26 -15.53
CA ALA A 321 19.76 -15.33 -14.89
C ALA A 321 20.50 -14.03 -14.60
N ALA A 322 20.11 -12.94 -15.26
CA ALA A 322 20.70 -11.61 -15.10
C ALA A 322 19.62 -10.55 -15.20
N ASN A 323 19.73 -9.48 -14.40
CA ASN A 323 18.82 -8.33 -14.47
C ASN A 323 17.32 -8.72 -14.34
N GLY A 324 17.01 -9.73 -13.53
CA GLY A 324 15.64 -10.18 -13.30
C GLY A 324 15.06 -11.07 -14.41
N ARG A 325 15.83 -11.48 -15.43
CA ARG A 325 15.37 -12.29 -16.57
C ARG A 325 16.44 -13.25 -17.08
N ILE A 326 16.07 -14.08 -18.06
CA ILE A 326 17.02 -14.96 -18.75
C ILE A 326 17.75 -14.20 -19.86
N ALA A 327 19.07 -14.42 -19.92
CA ALA A 327 19.97 -13.99 -20.96
C ALA A 327 20.79 -15.18 -21.49
N GLU A 328 21.21 -15.11 -22.75
CA GLU A 328 22.16 -16.04 -23.34
C GLU A 328 23.57 -15.47 -23.25
N LYS A 329 24.53 -16.29 -22.86
CA LYS A 329 25.95 -15.92 -22.88
C LYS A 329 26.50 -16.08 -24.29
N VAL A 330 26.88 -14.96 -24.91
CA VAL A 330 27.42 -14.90 -26.26
C VAL A 330 28.90 -14.53 -26.20
N PRO A 331 29.82 -15.40 -26.67
CA PRO A 331 31.22 -15.07 -26.79
C PRO A 331 31.46 -14.18 -28.02
N HIS A 332 32.30 -13.17 -27.84
CA HIS A 332 32.78 -12.30 -28.92
C HIS A 332 34.16 -12.77 -29.41
N ALA A 333 34.52 -12.35 -30.63
CA ALA A 333 35.79 -12.75 -31.26
C ALA A 333 37.04 -12.21 -30.54
N ASP A 334 36.87 -11.17 -29.72
CA ASP A 334 37.93 -10.56 -28.89
C ASP A 334 38.15 -11.29 -27.55
N GLY A 335 37.43 -12.41 -27.31
CA GLY A 335 37.52 -13.20 -26.08
C GLY A 335 36.64 -12.69 -24.94
N THR A 336 35.89 -11.60 -25.14
CA THR A 336 34.90 -11.13 -24.17
C THR A 336 33.59 -11.92 -24.29
N THR A 337 32.73 -11.84 -23.26
CA THR A 337 31.41 -12.46 -23.28
C THR A 337 30.35 -11.45 -22.87
N GLU A 338 29.24 -11.45 -23.58
CA GLU A 338 28.08 -10.61 -23.28
C GLU A 338 26.88 -11.47 -22.88
N LEU A 339 26.05 -10.95 -21.98
CA LEU A 339 24.78 -11.56 -21.63
C LEU A 339 23.66 -10.83 -22.38
N ILE A 340 23.16 -11.45 -23.44
CA ILE A 340 22.11 -10.87 -24.29
C ILE A 340 20.75 -11.39 -23.82
N PRO A 341 19.80 -10.51 -23.42
CA PRO A 341 18.47 -10.94 -22.98
C PRO A 341 17.76 -11.82 -24.01
N VAL A 342 17.23 -12.97 -23.57
CA VAL A 342 16.44 -13.85 -24.45
C VAL A 342 15.01 -13.30 -24.55
N PRO A 343 14.46 -13.09 -25.76
CA PRO A 343 13.10 -12.57 -25.95
C PRO A 343 12.03 -13.42 -25.25
N MET A 344 11.12 -12.76 -24.54
CA MET A 344 9.97 -13.39 -23.90
C MET A 344 8.73 -13.23 -24.78
N ARG A 345 8.08 -14.34 -25.14
CA ARG A 345 6.82 -14.32 -25.89
C ARG A 345 5.60 -14.21 -24.99
N ARG A 346 5.67 -14.78 -23.78
CA ARG A 346 4.52 -14.85 -22.88
C ARG A 346 4.95 -15.00 -21.42
N LEU A 347 4.20 -14.35 -20.52
CA LEU A 347 4.15 -14.70 -19.10
C LEU A 347 2.94 -15.61 -18.87
N GLU A 348 3.20 -16.86 -18.51
CA GLU A 348 2.16 -17.85 -18.20
C GLU A 348 1.99 -18.00 -16.69
N ARG A 349 0.72 -18.03 -16.26
CA ARG A 349 0.32 -18.41 -14.90
C ARG A 349 -0.47 -19.73 -14.99
N ARG A 350 -0.10 -20.73 -14.19
CA ARG A 350 -0.74 -22.06 -14.15
C ARG A 350 -1.06 -22.47 -12.73
N GLY A 351 -2.16 -23.19 -12.53
CA GLY A 351 -2.63 -23.63 -11.21
C GLY A 351 -3.97 -23.02 -10.83
N THR A 352 -4.58 -23.54 -9.76
CA THR A 352 -5.89 -23.09 -9.25
C THR A 352 -5.86 -22.71 -7.77
N ARG A 353 -5.09 -23.44 -6.94
CA ARG A 353 -4.90 -23.14 -5.51
C ARG A 353 -3.48 -22.67 -5.20
N THR A 354 -2.51 -23.35 -5.78
CA THR A 354 -1.11 -22.96 -5.80
C THR A 354 -0.71 -22.71 -7.24
N TYR A 355 -0.03 -21.59 -7.46
CA TYR A 355 0.28 -21.12 -8.80
C TYR A 355 1.77 -21.26 -9.11
N ARG A 356 2.05 -21.62 -10.37
CA ARG A 356 3.38 -21.62 -10.97
C ARG A 356 3.39 -20.61 -12.11
N TRP A 357 4.51 -19.91 -12.24
CA TRP A 357 4.71 -18.89 -13.24
C TRP A 357 5.82 -19.27 -14.19
N TYR A 358 5.67 -18.91 -15.45
CA TYR A 358 6.65 -19.22 -16.47
C TYR A 358 6.83 -18.07 -17.44
N HIS A 359 8.08 -17.80 -17.81
CA HIS A 359 8.40 -17.12 -19.05
C HIS A 359 8.50 -18.15 -20.17
N VAL A 360 7.76 -17.91 -21.25
CA VAL A 360 7.92 -18.63 -22.51
C VAL A 360 8.88 -17.84 -23.37
N LEU A 361 10.09 -18.34 -23.50
CA LEU A 361 11.19 -17.74 -24.23
C LEU A 361 11.17 -18.17 -25.70
N GLU A 362 11.59 -17.28 -26.59
CA GLU A 362 11.95 -17.64 -27.96
C GLU A 362 13.46 -17.48 -28.12
N ILE A 363 14.17 -18.61 -28.18
CA ILE A 363 15.62 -18.64 -28.27
C ILE A 363 16.02 -18.59 -29.74
N PRO A 364 16.72 -17.54 -30.20
CA PRO A 364 17.24 -17.49 -31.55
C PRO A 364 18.35 -18.55 -31.74
N CYS A 365 18.15 -19.51 -32.65
CA CYS A 365 19.19 -20.46 -33.07
C CYS A 365 19.34 -20.42 -34.59
N ARG A 366 20.55 -20.68 -35.07
CA ARG A 366 20.90 -20.69 -36.51
C ARG A 366 20.05 -21.65 -37.34
N ARG A 367 19.44 -22.65 -36.71
CA ARG A 367 18.62 -23.70 -37.34
C ARG A 367 17.11 -23.47 -37.19
N GLY A 368 16.71 -22.28 -36.73
CA GLY A 368 15.34 -21.94 -36.39
C GLY A 368 15.21 -21.58 -34.91
N ALA A 369 14.35 -20.61 -34.62
CA ALA A 369 14.02 -20.27 -33.25
C ALA A 369 13.30 -21.45 -32.57
N HIS A 370 13.54 -21.65 -31.28
CA HIS A 370 12.84 -22.66 -30.50
C HIS A 370 12.28 -22.06 -29.23
N THR A 371 11.14 -22.59 -28.81
CA THR A 371 10.45 -22.16 -27.61
C THR A 371 10.99 -22.91 -26.40
N HIS A 372 11.32 -22.19 -25.33
CA HIS A 372 11.72 -22.78 -24.06
C HIS A 372 10.90 -22.19 -22.91
N ARG A 373 10.49 -23.02 -21.95
CA ARG A 373 9.68 -22.57 -20.81
C ARG A 373 10.54 -22.53 -19.56
N VAL A 374 10.70 -21.33 -18.99
CA VAL A 374 11.46 -21.11 -17.77
C VAL A 374 10.53 -20.75 -16.62
N PRO A 375 10.54 -21.50 -15.49
CA PRO A 375 9.81 -21.09 -14.31
C PRO A 375 10.35 -19.79 -13.74
N VAL A 376 9.48 -18.95 -13.19
CA VAL A 376 9.81 -17.67 -12.55
C VAL A 376 8.96 -17.43 -11.31
N GLY A 377 9.33 -16.44 -10.49
CA GLY A 377 8.52 -15.98 -9.34
C GLY A 377 8.44 -16.94 -8.14
N THR A 378 8.70 -18.24 -8.31
CA THR A 378 8.66 -19.24 -7.22
C THR A 378 9.91 -20.10 -7.23
N THR A 379 10.60 -20.25 -6.09
CA THR A 379 11.71 -21.19 -5.93
C THR A 379 11.17 -22.58 -5.66
N SER A 380 11.51 -23.58 -6.49
CA SER A 380 11.01 -24.95 -6.26
C SER A 380 11.71 -25.62 -5.09
N ARG A 381 10.93 -26.26 -4.22
CA ARG A 381 11.43 -26.95 -3.02
C ARG A 381 11.86 -28.39 -3.31
N ALA A 382 12.66 -28.96 -2.42
CA ALA A 382 12.99 -30.39 -2.46
C ALA A 382 11.69 -31.23 -2.52
N GLY A 383 11.62 -32.18 -3.46
CA GLY A 383 10.44 -33.01 -3.70
C GLY A 383 9.34 -32.39 -4.58
N GLU A 384 9.41 -31.11 -4.94
CA GLU A 384 8.49 -30.52 -5.95
C GLU A 384 8.89 -30.86 -7.40
N ARG A 385 10.10 -31.42 -7.59
CA ARG A 385 10.72 -31.85 -8.84
C ARG A 385 11.48 -33.18 -8.63
N PRO A 386 11.88 -33.88 -9.72
CA PRO A 386 12.80 -35.02 -9.60
C PRO A 386 14.05 -34.67 -8.80
N ALA A 387 14.64 -35.68 -8.16
CA ALA A 387 15.79 -35.50 -7.27
C ALA A 387 16.96 -34.80 -7.99
N GLY A 388 17.52 -33.76 -7.36
CA GLY A 388 18.60 -32.94 -7.90
C GLY A 388 18.17 -31.86 -8.91
N GLU A 389 16.89 -31.79 -9.26
CA GLU A 389 16.39 -30.79 -10.22
C GLU A 389 15.72 -29.57 -9.57
N SER A 390 15.43 -29.64 -8.26
CA SER A 390 14.82 -28.51 -7.56
C SER A 390 15.82 -27.38 -7.37
N ASP A 391 15.33 -26.15 -7.44
CA ASP A 391 16.06 -24.93 -7.13
C ASP A 391 16.78 -24.98 -5.77
N GLU A 392 16.17 -25.54 -4.73
CA GLU A 392 16.80 -25.72 -3.41
C GLU A 392 18.01 -26.67 -3.48
N GLU A 393 17.88 -27.83 -4.11
CA GLU A 393 18.98 -28.79 -4.28
C GLU A 393 20.12 -28.23 -5.14
N ARG A 394 19.77 -27.34 -6.08
CA ARG A 394 20.71 -26.65 -6.98
C ARG A 394 21.31 -25.38 -6.37
N GLY A 395 20.87 -24.95 -5.20
CA GLY A 395 21.27 -23.69 -4.58
C GLY A 395 20.89 -22.43 -5.38
N PHE A 396 19.85 -22.51 -6.22
CA PHE A 396 19.43 -21.41 -7.09
C PHE A 396 18.14 -20.75 -6.59
N HIS A 397 18.23 -19.59 -5.93
CA HIS A 397 17.04 -18.87 -5.44
C HIS A 397 16.28 -18.16 -6.57
N ARG A 398 15.49 -18.90 -7.32
CA ARG A 398 14.81 -18.43 -8.53
C ARG A 398 13.99 -17.15 -8.35
N ALA A 399 13.20 -17.03 -7.28
CA ALA A 399 12.39 -15.83 -7.03
C ALA A 399 13.25 -14.58 -6.70
N GLU A 400 14.50 -14.78 -6.26
CA GLU A 400 15.47 -13.70 -6.09
C GLU A 400 16.00 -13.24 -7.45
N HIS A 401 16.37 -14.18 -8.33
CA HIS A 401 17.06 -13.87 -9.59
C HIS A 401 16.15 -13.56 -10.79
N LEU A 402 14.92 -14.10 -10.81
CA LEU A 402 13.98 -13.97 -11.94
C LEU A 402 12.66 -13.34 -11.48
N GLN A 403 12.29 -12.22 -12.12
CA GLN A 403 11.08 -11.46 -11.85
C GLN A 403 9.98 -11.82 -12.85
N GLN A 404 8.70 -11.77 -12.44
CA GLN A 404 7.57 -11.99 -13.36
C GLN A 404 7.53 -10.91 -14.46
N ILE A 405 7.75 -9.65 -14.07
CA ILE A 405 7.95 -8.50 -14.96
C ILE A 405 9.35 -7.93 -14.66
N PRO A 406 10.36 -8.16 -15.52
CA PRO A 406 11.74 -7.76 -15.24
C PRO A 406 11.95 -6.24 -15.23
N GLU A 407 12.75 -5.74 -14.29
CA GLU A 407 13.02 -4.30 -14.07
C GLU A 407 13.48 -3.58 -15.34
N PHE A 408 14.35 -4.21 -16.12
CA PHE A 408 14.98 -3.60 -17.29
C PHE A 408 14.15 -3.81 -18.57
N THR A 409 12.83 -3.64 -18.47
CA THR A 409 11.89 -3.75 -19.61
C THR A 409 11.00 -2.51 -19.71
N ARG A 410 10.41 -2.27 -20.88
CA ARG A 410 9.47 -1.15 -21.05
C ARG A 410 8.23 -1.31 -20.17
N THR A 411 7.68 -2.51 -20.05
CA THR A 411 6.52 -2.75 -19.18
C THR A 411 6.80 -2.33 -17.75
N HIS A 412 7.94 -2.75 -17.17
CA HIS A 412 8.28 -2.35 -15.80
C HIS A 412 8.40 -0.83 -15.67
N GLN A 413 9.06 -0.17 -16.63
CA GLN A 413 9.15 1.30 -16.67
C GLN A 413 7.78 2.00 -16.72
N LEU A 414 6.77 1.37 -17.33
CA LEU A 414 5.42 1.92 -17.41
C LEU A 414 4.61 1.66 -16.13
N VAL A 415 4.73 0.48 -15.55
CA VAL A 415 3.88 0.01 -14.45
C VAL A 415 4.46 0.35 -13.07
N TYR A 416 5.77 0.18 -12.85
CA TYR A 416 6.41 0.45 -11.55
C TYR A 416 6.18 1.89 -11.03
N PRO A 417 6.12 2.95 -11.87
CA PRO A 417 5.80 4.30 -11.40
C PRO A 417 4.45 4.45 -10.69
N TYR A 418 3.50 3.54 -10.85
CA TYR A 418 2.25 3.54 -10.07
C TYR A 418 2.50 3.45 -8.55
N ARG A 419 3.67 2.93 -8.13
CA ARG A 419 4.15 2.95 -6.72
C ARG A 419 4.19 4.37 -6.13
N SER A 420 4.30 5.42 -6.94
CA SER A 420 4.25 6.81 -6.47
C SER A 420 2.95 7.15 -5.72
N ASP A 421 1.92 6.32 -5.83
CA ASP A 421 0.74 6.39 -4.97
C ASP A 421 1.08 6.15 -3.50
N ALA A 422 1.98 5.23 -3.16
CA ALA A 422 2.37 5.06 -1.76
C ALA A 422 3.17 6.27 -1.25
N GLU A 423 4.12 6.78 -2.05
CA GLU A 423 4.92 7.97 -1.71
C GLU A 423 4.06 9.23 -1.48
N SER A 424 3.11 9.48 -2.38
CA SER A 424 2.20 10.63 -2.26
C SER A 424 1.23 10.47 -1.09
N GLY A 425 0.82 9.23 -0.77
CA GLY A 425 0.03 8.91 0.42
C GLY A 425 0.77 9.24 1.71
N HIS A 426 2.04 8.84 1.82
CA HIS A 426 2.90 9.18 2.96
C HIS A 426 3.10 10.69 3.09
N SER A 427 3.30 11.40 1.98
CA SER A 427 3.44 12.86 1.99
C SER A 427 2.16 13.55 2.52
N GLN A 428 0.98 13.04 2.17
CA GLN A 428 -0.30 13.54 2.69
C GLN A 428 -0.49 13.18 4.18
N LEU A 429 -0.04 12.00 4.60
CA LEU A 429 -0.05 11.60 6.00
C LEU A 429 0.82 12.55 6.83
N ASP A 430 2.05 12.81 6.42
CA ASP A 430 2.94 13.75 7.11
C ASP A 430 2.33 15.16 7.21
N ALA A 431 1.70 15.64 6.13
CA ALA A 431 1.00 16.93 6.12
C ALA A 431 -0.23 16.95 7.04
N SER A 432 -0.87 15.80 7.29
CA SER A 432 -1.98 15.66 8.23
C SER A 432 -1.55 15.63 9.70
N LEU A 433 -0.25 15.60 9.98
CA LEU A 433 0.28 15.52 11.33
C LEU A 433 0.79 16.88 11.80
N TRP A 434 0.40 17.30 13.01
CA TRP A 434 0.92 18.52 13.63
C TRP A 434 2.45 18.47 13.76
N ASN A 435 3.14 19.45 13.17
CA ASN A 435 4.61 19.50 13.06
C ASN A 435 5.22 18.22 12.44
N GLY A 436 4.48 17.52 11.57
CA GLY A 436 4.90 16.25 10.97
C GLY A 436 5.12 15.14 12.00
N ARG A 437 4.44 15.18 13.16
CA ARG A 437 4.60 14.21 14.25
C ARG A 437 3.28 13.55 14.62
N LEU A 438 3.35 12.25 14.87
CA LEU A 438 2.22 11.48 15.35
C LEU A 438 2.01 11.77 16.84
N ILE A 439 1.21 12.79 17.18
CA ILE A 439 0.96 13.20 18.57
C ILE A 439 0.05 12.19 19.30
N SER A 440 0.58 10.98 19.52
CA SER A 440 -0.09 9.84 20.15
C SER A 440 0.93 8.82 20.67
N TYR A 441 0.68 8.26 21.85
CA TYR A 441 1.57 7.32 22.52
C TYR A 441 0.97 5.92 22.55
N GLY A 442 1.75 4.94 22.14
CA GLY A 442 1.37 3.53 22.10
C GLY A 442 0.57 3.13 20.86
N VAL A 443 0.74 1.88 20.44
CA VAL A 443 0.22 1.35 19.17
C VAL A 443 -1.28 1.55 19.02
N LYS A 444 -2.11 1.23 20.03
CA LYS A 444 -3.57 1.38 19.94
C LYS A 444 -4.01 2.82 19.63
N ALA A 445 -3.38 3.79 20.29
CA ALA A 445 -3.72 5.19 20.10
C ALA A 445 -3.20 5.72 18.75
N GLN A 446 -2.14 5.12 18.21
CA GLN A 446 -1.58 5.44 16.91
C GLN A 446 -2.41 4.84 15.77
N LYS A 447 -2.85 3.57 15.90
CA LYS A 447 -3.82 2.92 15.01
C LYS A 447 -5.08 3.75 14.83
N LEU A 448 -5.60 4.33 15.92
CA LEU A 448 -6.77 5.20 15.83
C LEU A 448 -6.49 6.46 14.98
N LEU A 449 -5.31 7.05 15.09
CA LEU A 449 -4.96 8.22 14.29
C LEU A 449 -4.74 7.88 12.81
N THR A 450 -4.13 6.73 12.51
CA THR A 450 -4.00 6.27 11.13
C THR A 450 -5.36 5.92 10.53
N LEU A 451 -6.30 5.39 11.33
CA LEU A 451 -7.70 5.18 10.92
C LEU A 451 -8.36 6.51 10.55
N GLY A 452 -8.21 7.54 11.39
CA GLY A 452 -8.69 8.88 11.08
C GLY A 452 -8.11 9.47 9.82
N PHE A 453 -6.85 9.16 9.49
CA PHE A 453 -6.23 9.60 8.24
C PHE A 453 -6.89 8.92 7.05
N VAL A 454 -6.96 7.59 7.05
CA VAL A 454 -7.50 6.84 5.90
C VAL A 454 -8.99 7.11 5.70
N LEU A 455 -9.78 7.28 6.77
CA LEU A 455 -11.18 7.70 6.69
C LEU A 455 -11.34 9.05 5.97
N ALA A 456 -10.52 10.04 6.33
CA ALA A 456 -10.59 11.35 5.70
C ALA A 456 -10.20 11.31 4.20
N GLN A 457 -9.23 10.47 3.84
CA GLN A 457 -8.83 10.31 2.42
C GLN A 457 -9.88 9.53 1.63
N ASN A 458 -10.41 8.44 2.17
CA ASN A 458 -11.44 7.64 1.52
C ASN A 458 -12.75 8.41 1.36
N SER A 459 -13.12 9.24 2.33
CA SER A 459 -14.26 10.16 2.20
C SER A 459 -14.10 11.10 1.01
N THR A 460 -12.89 11.66 0.85
CA THR A 460 -12.55 12.50 -0.31
C THR A 460 -12.64 11.68 -1.61
N SER A 461 -12.02 10.50 -1.67
CA SER A 461 -12.08 9.62 -2.84
C SER A 461 -13.53 9.28 -3.24
N ARG A 462 -14.38 8.91 -2.27
CA ARG A 462 -15.80 8.59 -2.49
C ARG A 462 -16.56 9.77 -3.09
N ALA A 463 -16.46 10.95 -2.48
CA ALA A 463 -17.14 12.14 -3.00
C ALA A 463 -16.68 12.50 -4.42
N LEU A 464 -15.39 12.31 -4.77
CA LEU A 464 -14.93 12.54 -6.16
C LEU A 464 -15.52 11.53 -7.14
N HIS A 465 -15.65 10.29 -6.72
CA HIS A 465 -16.27 9.26 -7.53
C HIS A 465 -17.75 9.58 -7.78
N GLU A 466 -18.49 10.00 -6.76
CA GLU A 466 -19.89 10.41 -6.88
C GLU A 466 -20.07 11.65 -7.76
N GLU A 467 -19.18 12.66 -7.63
CA GLU A 467 -19.18 13.86 -8.49
C GLU A 467 -18.87 13.53 -9.97
N GLY A 468 -18.01 12.54 -10.21
CA GLY A 468 -17.59 12.10 -11.54
C GLY A 468 -18.50 11.06 -12.18
N SER A 469 -19.40 10.44 -11.41
CA SER A 469 -20.37 9.47 -11.91
C SER A 469 -21.52 10.24 -12.57
N PRO A 470 -21.85 9.99 -13.85
CA PRO A 470 -23.04 10.60 -14.44
C PRO A 470 -24.23 10.15 -13.62
N LEU A 471 -24.86 11.09 -12.90
CA LEU A 471 -26.11 10.85 -12.18
C LEU A 471 -27.08 10.18 -13.16
N LEU A 472 -27.37 8.90 -12.95
CA LEU A 472 -28.59 8.30 -13.47
C LEU A 472 -29.72 9.11 -12.84
N SER A 473 -30.20 10.12 -13.56
CA SER A 473 -31.40 10.84 -13.17
C SER A 473 -32.51 9.79 -12.97
N PRO A 474 -33.23 9.80 -11.83
CA PRO A 474 -34.44 9.02 -11.72
C PRO A 474 -35.38 9.54 -12.79
N THR A 475 -35.69 8.68 -13.76
CA THR A 475 -36.72 8.95 -14.74
C THR A 475 -38.03 9.14 -13.97
N ALA A 476 -38.63 10.31 -14.16
CA ALA A 476 -39.95 10.68 -13.66
C ALA A 476 -41.05 9.87 -14.35
#